data_AF-A0A957NDR7-F1
#
_entry.id   AF-A0A957NDR7-F1
#
_cell.length_a   1.000
_cell.length_b   1.000
_cell.length_c   1.000
_cell.angle_alpha   90.00
_cell.angle_beta   90.00
_cell.angle_gamma   90.00
#
_symmetry.space_group_name_H-M   'P 1'
#
loop_
_entity.id
_entity.type
_entity.pdbx_description
1 polymer ?
#
loop_
_entity_poly.entity_id
_entity_poly.type
_entity_poly.pdbx_seq_one_letter_code
_entity_poly.pdbx_strand_id
1 'polypeptide(L)'
;MTLEAINKLVDLVKYRQARDEKQFVVFVEPAFQSLIAVHKDYLAMFSRLQMQINSSHELKDAINQLRSARVVYEAERRQVLAQCQVLLDESRLRKFHPFFAAVIAYFQPVHIEPWNTPSMKLLEMLRAGSSEVVIVNDRDFTYTDGTRRYHFDELVEQHTRQLRERWARVAESYAKVMADVNT
;
A
#
# COMPACT_ATOMS: atom_id res chain seq x y z
N MET A 1 -35.04 -27.94 30.02
CA MET A 1 -34.88 -27.62 28.58
C MET A 1 -34.26 -26.24 28.31
N THR A 2 -34.59 -25.18 29.07
CA THR A 2 -34.05 -23.82 28.81
C THR A 2 -32.56 -23.64 29.14
N LEU A 3 -32.08 -24.25 30.24
CA LEU A 3 -30.68 -24.09 30.68
C LEU A 3 -29.67 -24.76 29.72
N GLU A 4 -29.96 -25.95 29.20
CA GLU A 4 -29.11 -26.64 28.23
C GLU A 4 -29.02 -25.90 26.89
N ALA A 5 -30.12 -25.29 26.45
CA ALA A 5 -30.13 -24.47 25.24
C ALA A 5 -29.27 -23.22 25.41
N ILE A 6 -29.33 -22.57 26.58
CA ILE A 6 -28.48 -21.42 26.92
C ILE A 6 -27.00 -21.84 26.96
N ASN A 7 -26.67 -22.97 27.59
CA ASN A 7 -25.30 -23.48 27.64
C ASN A 7 -24.73 -23.76 26.24
N LYS A 8 -25.52 -24.38 25.34
CA LYS A 8 -25.11 -24.61 23.95
C LYS A 8 -24.89 -23.31 23.17
N LEU A 9 -25.69 -22.26 23.45
CA LEU A 9 -25.48 -20.94 22.85
C LEU A 9 -24.17 -20.30 23.33
N VAL A 10 -23.87 -20.41 24.63
CA VAL A 10 -22.61 -19.93 25.21
C VAL A 10 -21.41 -20.65 24.57
N ASP A 11 -21.49 -21.98 24.40
CA ASP A 11 -20.42 -22.76 23.78
C ASP A 11 -20.22 -22.38 22.30
N LEU A 12 -21.31 -22.12 21.57
CA LEU A 12 -21.23 -21.64 20.19
C LEU A 12 -20.57 -20.26 20.08
N VAL A 13 -20.84 -19.35 21.03
CA VAL A 13 -20.20 -18.03 21.06
C VAL A 13 -18.70 -18.17 21.33
N LYS A 14 -18.31 -18.96 22.34
CA LYS A 14 -16.89 -19.21 22.66
C LYS A 14 -16.14 -19.85 21.49
N TYR A 15 -16.76 -20.82 20.83
CA TYR A 15 -16.16 -21.45 19.66
C TYR A 15 -15.94 -20.47 18.50
N ARG A 16 -16.91 -19.57 18.25
CA ARG A 16 -16.76 -18.51 17.24
C ARG A 16 -15.65 -17.53 17.59
N GLN A 17 -15.58 -17.05 18.84
CA GLN A 17 -14.52 -16.15 19.30
C GLN A 17 -13.13 -16.79 19.14
N ALA A 18 -12.93 -18.00 19.65
CA ALA A 18 -11.65 -18.71 19.53
C ALA A 18 -11.24 -18.96 18.06
N ARG A 19 -12.21 -19.21 17.18
CA ARG A 19 -11.95 -19.36 15.74
C ARG A 19 -11.53 -18.03 15.12
N ASP A 20 -12.24 -16.95 15.44
CA ASP A 20 -11.97 -15.62 14.89
C ASP A 20 -10.60 -15.09 15.38
N GLU A 21 -10.25 -15.29 16.65
CA GLU A 21 -8.92 -15.02 17.22
C GLU A 21 -7.82 -15.79 16.47
N LYS A 22 -8.02 -17.09 16.26
CA LYS A 22 -7.06 -17.92 15.52
C LYS A 22 -6.89 -17.43 14.09
N GLN A 23 -7.98 -17.07 13.40
CA GLN A 23 -7.90 -16.53 12.04
C GLN A 23 -7.22 -15.16 12.01
N PHE A 24 -7.45 -14.32 13.00
CA PHE A 24 -6.77 -13.02 13.13
C PHE A 24 -5.25 -13.18 13.23
N VAL A 25 -4.78 -13.99 14.18
CA VAL A 25 -3.34 -14.22 14.42
C VAL A 25 -2.66 -14.89 13.22
N VAL A 26 -3.38 -15.76 12.50
CA VAL A 26 -2.80 -16.49 11.36
C VAL A 26 -2.78 -15.65 10.07
N PHE A 27 -3.78 -14.80 9.84
CA PHE A 27 -3.95 -14.13 8.54
C PHE A 27 -3.88 -12.61 8.60
N VAL A 28 -4.54 -11.98 9.56
CA VAL A 28 -4.67 -10.52 9.62
C VAL A 28 -3.40 -9.88 10.16
N GLU A 29 -2.93 -10.35 11.31
CA GLU A 29 -1.76 -9.79 11.98
C GLU A 29 -0.47 -9.91 11.13
N PRO A 30 -0.14 -11.08 10.54
CA PRO A 30 1.05 -11.20 9.69
C PRO A 30 0.98 -10.30 8.44
N ALA A 31 -0.20 -10.18 7.83
CA ALA A 31 -0.39 -9.31 6.67
C ALA A 31 -0.20 -7.83 7.05
N PHE A 32 -0.70 -7.40 8.20
CA PHE A 32 -0.51 -6.04 8.69
C PHE A 32 0.96 -5.74 9.01
N GLN A 33 1.66 -6.65 9.69
CA GLN A 33 3.09 -6.48 10.00
C GLN A 33 3.95 -6.42 8.75
N SER A 34 3.67 -7.27 7.77
CA SER A 34 4.37 -7.24 6.47
C SER A 34 4.13 -5.91 5.75
N LEU A 35 2.90 -5.39 5.82
CA LEU A 35 2.57 -4.10 5.21
C LEU A 35 3.20 -2.91 5.94
N ILE A 36 3.41 -2.97 7.27
CA ILE A 36 4.18 -1.97 8.01
C ILE A 36 5.60 -1.85 7.45
N ALA A 37 6.27 -2.98 7.22
CA ALA A 37 7.62 -3.00 6.67
C ALA A 37 7.66 -2.35 5.27
N VAL A 38 6.73 -2.75 4.40
CA VAL A 38 6.55 -2.16 3.06
C VAL A 38 6.27 -0.65 3.12
N HIS A 39 5.42 -0.21 4.05
CA HIS A 39 5.09 1.20 4.19
C HIS A 39 6.30 2.03 4.61
N LYS A 40 7.06 1.56 5.61
CA LYS A 40 8.29 2.20 6.06
C LYS A 40 9.33 2.30 4.93
N ASP A 41 9.49 1.24 4.16
CA ASP A 41 10.39 1.22 3.00
C ASP A 41 9.98 2.26 1.95
N TYR A 42 8.70 2.36 1.60
CA TYR A 42 8.24 3.40 0.67
C TYR A 42 8.51 4.82 1.18
N LEU A 43 8.23 5.09 2.46
CA LEU A 43 8.49 6.42 3.04
C LEU A 43 9.98 6.77 2.99
N ALA A 44 10.85 5.82 3.31
CA ALA A 44 12.30 6.01 3.24
C ALA A 44 12.76 6.26 1.79
N MET A 45 12.24 5.47 0.84
CA MET A 45 12.57 5.56 -0.58
C MET A 45 12.12 6.89 -1.18
N PHE A 46 10.89 7.32 -0.91
CA PHE A 46 10.34 8.57 -1.46
C PHE A 46 10.98 9.79 -0.82
N SER A 47 11.25 9.76 0.49
CA SER A 47 12.02 10.81 1.18
C SER A 47 13.42 10.95 0.59
N ARG A 48 14.12 9.83 0.34
CA ARG A 48 15.45 9.85 -0.29
C ARG A 48 15.42 10.41 -1.70
N LEU A 49 14.44 10.00 -2.51
CA LEU A 49 14.24 10.52 -3.85
C LEU A 49 13.98 12.04 -3.83
N GLN A 50 13.14 12.51 -2.89
CA GLN A 50 12.84 13.93 -2.73
C GLN A 50 14.11 14.73 -2.40
N MET A 51 14.91 14.25 -1.44
CA MET A 51 16.21 14.87 -1.12
C MET A 51 17.15 14.90 -2.34
N GLN A 52 17.12 13.90 -3.21
CA GLN A 52 17.95 13.85 -4.42
C GLN A 52 17.51 14.85 -5.48
N ILE A 53 16.20 14.99 -5.70
CA ILE A 53 15.64 15.98 -6.62
C ILE A 53 16.03 17.41 -6.16
N ASN A 54 15.96 17.66 -4.85
CA ASN A 54 16.20 18.97 -4.26
C ASN A 54 17.69 19.32 -4.07
N SER A 55 18.59 18.33 -4.00
CA SER A 55 20.03 18.55 -3.76
C SER A 55 20.87 18.75 -5.03
N SER A 56 20.27 19.18 -6.13
CA SER A 56 20.94 19.42 -7.41
C SER A 56 21.57 18.19 -8.08
N HIS A 57 21.29 16.97 -7.62
CA HIS A 57 21.68 15.75 -8.35
C HIS A 57 21.06 15.75 -9.75
N GLU A 58 21.72 15.07 -10.69
CA GLU A 58 21.12 14.79 -11.99
C GLU A 58 19.86 13.93 -11.76
N LEU A 59 18.72 14.39 -12.29
CA LEU A 59 17.45 13.69 -12.17
C LEU A 59 17.55 12.22 -12.64
N LYS A 60 18.37 11.98 -13.67
CA LYS A 60 18.66 10.65 -14.20
C LYS A 60 19.25 9.71 -13.15
N ASP A 61 20.13 10.21 -12.29
CA ASP A 61 20.73 9.44 -11.21
C ASP A 61 19.74 9.15 -10.10
N ALA A 62 18.90 10.14 -9.74
CA ALA A 62 17.82 9.95 -8.78
C ALA A 62 16.83 8.86 -9.26
N ILE A 63 16.45 8.89 -10.54
CA ILE A 63 15.59 7.87 -11.18
C ILE A 63 16.26 6.48 -11.17
N ASN A 64 17.57 6.41 -11.48
CA ASN A 64 18.31 5.15 -11.46
C ASN A 64 18.42 4.56 -10.05
N GLN A 65 18.63 5.41 -9.04
CA GLN A 65 18.68 4.98 -7.64
C GLN A 65 17.31 4.51 -7.16
N LEU A 66 16.23 5.21 -7.50
CA LEU A 66 14.86 4.77 -7.24
C LEU A 66 14.61 3.38 -7.84
N ARG A 67 15.02 3.17 -9.10
CA ARG A 67 14.88 1.87 -9.78
C ARG A 67 15.59 0.76 -9.01
N SER A 68 16.82 0.99 -8.57
CA SER A 68 17.61 -0.01 -7.84
C SER A 68 17.02 -0.29 -6.45
N ALA A 69 16.67 0.77 -5.70
CA ALA A 69 16.06 0.64 -4.37
C ALA A 69 14.72 -0.11 -4.43
N ARG A 70 13.93 0.12 -5.49
CA ARG A 70 12.66 -0.57 -5.70
C ARG A 70 12.84 -2.09 -5.75
N VAL A 71 13.85 -2.60 -6.46
CA VAL A 71 14.00 -4.05 -6.69
C VAL A 71 14.16 -4.83 -5.37
N VAL A 72 14.81 -4.23 -4.36
CA VAL A 72 15.11 -4.89 -3.07
C VAL A 72 13.85 -5.42 -2.37
N TYR A 73 12.79 -4.60 -2.30
CA TYR A 73 11.55 -4.91 -1.58
C TYR A 73 10.36 -5.27 -2.51
N GLU A 74 10.62 -5.41 -3.81
CA GLU A 74 9.55 -5.66 -4.79
C GLU A 74 8.89 -7.03 -4.58
N ALA A 75 9.68 -8.05 -4.23
CA ALA A 75 9.16 -9.38 -3.94
C ALA A 75 8.19 -9.36 -2.75
N GLU A 76 8.55 -8.70 -1.65
CA GLU A 76 7.70 -8.59 -0.46
C GLU A 76 6.40 -7.86 -0.75
N ARG A 77 6.45 -6.73 -1.46
CA ARG A 77 5.23 -5.98 -1.86
C ARG A 77 4.26 -6.85 -2.66
N ARG A 78 4.78 -7.61 -3.63
CA ARG A 78 3.98 -8.52 -4.46
C ARG A 78 3.43 -9.68 -3.67
N GLN A 79 4.22 -10.23 -2.74
CA GLN A 79 3.79 -11.31 -1.87
C GLN A 79 2.62 -10.86 -0.98
N VAL A 80 2.70 -9.70 -0.33
CA VAL A 80 1.62 -9.18 0.52
C VAL A 80 0.34 -8.96 -0.30
N LEU A 81 0.48 -8.34 -1.47
CA LEU A 81 -0.65 -8.11 -2.38
C LEU A 81 -1.31 -9.42 -2.81
N ALA A 82 -0.53 -10.38 -3.33
CA ALA A 82 -1.03 -11.67 -3.80
C ALA A 82 -1.67 -12.47 -2.66
N GLN A 83 -1.06 -12.49 -1.48
CA GLN A 83 -1.62 -13.14 -0.30
C GLN A 83 -2.99 -12.54 0.06
N CYS A 84 -3.13 -11.22 0.10
CA CYS A 84 -4.40 -10.58 0.43
C CYS A 84 -5.46 -10.81 -0.64
N GLN A 85 -5.09 -10.90 -1.92
CA GLN A 85 -6.02 -11.27 -3.01
C GLN A 85 -6.59 -12.68 -2.79
N VAL A 86 -5.74 -13.66 -2.50
CA VAL A 86 -6.17 -15.04 -2.21
C VAL A 86 -7.06 -15.09 -0.96
N LEU A 87 -6.72 -14.34 0.09
CA LEU A 87 -7.50 -14.32 1.34
C LEU A 87 -8.87 -13.63 1.18
N LEU A 88 -9.00 -12.72 0.20
CA LEU A 88 -10.27 -12.09 -0.13
C LEU A 88 -11.26 -13.07 -0.78
N ASP A 89 -10.77 -14.10 -1.47
CA ASP A 89 -11.62 -15.13 -2.08
C ASP A 89 -12.02 -16.25 -1.09
N GLU A 90 -11.36 -16.32 0.07
CA GLU A 90 -11.65 -17.33 1.09
C GLU A 90 -12.93 -16.98 1.88
N SER A 91 -14.00 -17.71 1.59
CA SER A 91 -15.32 -17.53 2.21
C SER A 91 -15.30 -17.59 3.74
N ARG A 92 -14.42 -18.41 4.34
CA ARG A 92 -14.30 -18.55 5.80
C ARG A 92 -13.71 -17.31 6.48
N LEU A 93 -13.12 -16.40 5.71
CA LEU A 93 -12.50 -15.17 6.19
C LEU A 93 -13.34 -13.93 5.86
N ARG A 94 -14.61 -14.09 5.49
CA ARG A 94 -15.49 -12.99 5.08
C ARG A 94 -15.55 -11.82 6.07
N LYS A 95 -15.45 -12.10 7.37
CA LYS A 95 -15.38 -11.08 8.43
C LYS A 95 -14.18 -10.14 8.26
N PHE A 96 -13.06 -10.65 7.76
CA PHE A 96 -11.80 -9.92 7.59
C PHE A 96 -11.60 -9.36 6.18
N HIS A 97 -12.50 -9.63 5.24
CA HIS A 97 -12.45 -9.12 3.87
C HIS A 97 -12.26 -7.60 3.78
N PRO A 98 -12.90 -6.75 4.61
CA PRO A 98 -12.66 -5.32 4.58
C PRO A 98 -11.19 -4.93 4.78
N PHE A 99 -10.49 -5.66 5.66
CA PHE A 99 -9.06 -5.45 5.89
C PHE A 99 -8.22 -5.87 4.67
N PHE A 100 -8.46 -7.06 4.11
CA PHE A 100 -7.73 -7.50 2.91
C PHE A 100 -7.98 -6.58 1.72
N ALA A 101 -9.21 -6.11 1.54
CA ALA A 101 -9.56 -5.13 0.52
C ALA A 101 -8.82 -3.80 0.72
N ALA A 102 -8.68 -3.32 1.96
CA ALA A 102 -7.91 -2.13 2.27
C ALA A 102 -6.42 -2.31 1.95
N VAL A 103 -5.84 -3.48 2.25
CA VAL A 103 -4.46 -3.81 1.89
C VAL A 103 -4.27 -3.85 0.36
N ILE A 104 -5.20 -4.43 -0.39
CA ILE A 104 -5.13 -4.44 -1.86
C ILE A 104 -5.21 -3.01 -2.40
N ALA A 105 -6.17 -2.21 -1.90
CA ALA A 105 -6.36 -0.82 -2.30
C ALA A 105 -5.15 0.08 -1.96
N TYR A 106 -4.36 -0.27 -0.94
CA TYR A 106 -3.12 0.41 -0.63
C TYR A 106 -2.13 0.37 -1.81
N PHE A 107 -1.97 -0.80 -2.42
CA PHE A 107 -1.14 -0.97 -3.60
C PHE A 107 -1.80 -0.43 -4.88
N GLN A 108 -3.12 -0.63 -5.02
CA GLN A 108 -3.85 -0.38 -6.26
C GLN A 108 -5.07 0.52 -6.01
N PRO A 109 -4.90 1.85 -6.05
CA PRO A 109 -5.99 2.79 -5.77
C PRO A 109 -7.04 2.85 -6.89
N VAL A 110 -6.71 2.37 -8.11
CA VAL A 110 -7.58 2.41 -9.29
C VAL A 110 -7.37 1.12 -10.08
N HIS A 111 -8.47 0.46 -10.48
CA HIS A 111 -8.56 -0.84 -11.18
C HIS A 111 -7.85 -0.97 -12.55
N ILE A 112 -6.90 -0.10 -12.89
CA ILE A 112 -6.43 0.00 -14.28
C ILE A 112 -5.25 -0.93 -14.55
N GLU A 113 -4.40 -1.27 -13.57
CA GLU A 113 -3.29 -2.22 -13.80
C GLU A 113 -2.93 -3.03 -12.54
N PRO A 114 -3.20 -4.35 -12.51
CA PRO A 114 -2.94 -5.20 -11.35
C PRO A 114 -1.45 -5.46 -11.04
N TRP A 115 -0.54 -4.89 -11.83
CA TRP A 115 0.91 -5.15 -11.73
C TRP A 115 1.71 -3.98 -11.18
N ASN A 116 1.07 -2.84 -10.94
CA ASN A 116 1.78 -1.58 -10.73
C ASN A 116 1.80 -1.17 -9.24
N THR A 117 2.95 -1.35 -8.58
CA THR A 117 3.17 -0.90 -7.19
C THR A 117 3.32 0.63 -7.13
N PRO A 118 3.03 1.29 -5.99
CA PRO A 118 3.26 2.73 -5.83
C PRO A 118 4.64 3.22 -6.31
N SER A 119 5.70 2.45 -6.04
CA SER A 119 7.05 2.75 -6.52
C SER A 119 7.23 2.60 -8.03
N MET A 120 6.56 1.63 -8.65
CA MET A 120 6.65 1.43 -10.10
C MET A 120 5.91 2.55 -10.84
N LYS A 121 4.69 2.89 -10.40
CA LYS A 121 3.95 4.02 -10.93
C LYS A 121 4.74 5.34 -10.85
N LEU A 122 5.35 5.63 -9.69
CA LEU A 122 6.19 6.82 -9.54
C LEU A 122 7.38 6.79 -10.50
N LEU A 123 8.06 5.64 -10.64
CA LEU A 123 9.17 5.48 -11.56
C LEU A 123 8.76 5.71 -13.03
N GLU A 124 7.60 5.21 -13.44
CA GLU A 124 7.04 5.41 -14.79
C GLU A 124 6.71 6.88 -15.05
N MET A 125 6.07 7.56 -14.09
CA MET A 125 5.74 8.98 -14.19
C MET A 125 7.00 9.85 -14.28
N LEU A 126 8.03 9.56 -13.48
CA LEU A 126 9.32 10.26 -13.54
C LEU A 126 10.02 10.04 -14.88
N ARG A 127 10.01 8.80 -15.40
CA ARG A 127 10.61 8.49 -16.71
C ARG A 127 9.90 9.22 -17.83
N ALA A 128 8.57 9.19 -17.85
CA ALA A 128 7.76 9.89 -18.85
C ALA A 128 8.04 11.40 -18.84
N GLY A 129 8.13 12.02 -17.67
CA GLY A 129 8.48 13.44 -17.54
C GLY A 129 9.93 13.78 -17.87
N SER A 130 10.85 12.81 -17.76
CA SER A 130 12.29 12.99 -18.03
C SER A 130 12.66 12.92 -19.51
N SER A 131 11.85 12.28 -20.36
CA SER A 131 12.05 12.30 -21.81
C SER A 131 11.93 13.74 -22.34
N GLU A 132 12.84 14.17 -23.21
CA GLU A 132 12.98 15.56 -23.70
C GLU A 132 11.79 16.12 -24.50
N VAL A 133 10.75 15.32 -24.74
CA VAL A 133 9.57 15.74 -25.50
C VAL A 133 8.32 15.44 -24.67
N VAL A 134 7.90 16.42 -23.87
CA VAL A 134 6.58 16.42 -23.23
C VAL A 134 5.66 17.26 -24.12
N ILE A 135 5.07 16.65 -25.15
CA ILE A 135 3.95 17.27 -25.87
C ILE A 135 2.72 17.09 -24.99
N VAL A 136 2.38 18.12 -24.22
CA VAL A 136 1.10 18.22 -23.51
C VAL A 136 0.37 19.43 -24.08
N ASN A 137 -0.61 19.15 -24.95
CA ASN A 137 -1.62 20.08 -25.48
C ASN A 137 -1.12 21.47 -25.94
N ASP A 138 -0.84 21.60 -27.25
CA ASP A 138 -0.89 22.84 -28.06
C ASP A 138 -0.22 24.13 -27.52
N ARG A 139 0.61 24.03 -26.47
CA ARG A 139 1.45 25.12 -25.96
C ARG A 139 2.79 24.53 -25.57
N ASP A 140 3.78 24.80 -26.41
CA ASP A 140 5.18 24.42 -26.19
C ASP A 140 5.72 25.11 -24.92
N PHE A 141 5.64 24.42 -23.78
CA PHE A 141 6.38 24.82 -22.59
C PHE A 141 7.76 24.16 -22.63
N THR A 142 8.78 24.94 -23.00
CA THR A 142 10.18 24.60 -22.72
C THR A 142 10.40 24.79 -21.22
N TYR A 143 10.38 23.70 -20.47
CA TYR A 143 10.70 23.74 -19.04
C TYR A 143 12.17 24.13 -18.87
N THR A 144 12.43 25.25 -18.19
CA THR A 144 13.76 25.48 -17.61
C THR A 144 14.05 24.43 -16.54
N ASP A 145 15.32 24.07 -16.30
CA ASP A 145 15.71 23.01 -15.36
C ASP A 145 15.11 23.21 -13.94
N GLY A 146 14.97 24.46 -13.50
CA GLY A 146 14.34 24.82 -12.24
C GLY A 146 12.84 24.50 -12.17
N THR A 147 12.07 24.78 -13.23
CA THR A 147 10.63 24.47 -13.29
C THR A 147 10.40 22.95 -13.33
N ARG A 148 11.28 22.22 -14.03
CA ARG A 148 11.18 20.76 -14.15
C ARG A 148 11.41 20.06 -12.80
N ARG A 149 12.40 20.51 -12.03
CA ARG A 149 12.70 20.00 -10.69
C ARG A 149 11.54 20.22 -9.72
N TYR A 150 10.93 21.41 -9.74
CA TYR A 150 9.75 21.71 -8.93
C TYR A 150 8.59 20.74 -9.21
N HIS A 151 8.31 20.45 -10.48
CA HIS A 151 7.28 19.48 -10.84
C HIS A 151 7.57 18.05 -10.35
N PHE A 152 8.84 17.63 -10.33
CA PHE A 152 9.19 16.31 -9.80
C PHE A 152 9.14 16.24 -8.29
N ASP A 153 9.52 17.30 -7.58
CA ASP A 153 9.37 17.40 -6.13
C ASP A 153 7.89 17.31 -5.72
N GLU A 154 7.03 18.11 -6.37
CA GLU A 154 5.58 18.09 -6.15
C GLU A 154 4.98 16.71 -6.45
N LEU A 155 5.44 16.03 -7.51
CA LEU A 155 5.00 14.68 -7.86
C LEU A 155 5.34 13.66 -6.76
N VAL A 156 6.55 13.72 -6.19
CA VAL A 156 6.97 12.83 -5.11
C VAL A 156 6.21 13.12 -3.83
N GLU A 157 5.97 14.40 -3.53
CA GLU A 157 5.17 14.81 -2.37
C GLU A 157 3.73 14.31 -2.49
N GLN A 158 3.10 14.47 -3.66
CA GLN A 158 1.76 13.98 -3.93
C GLN A 158 1.67 12.46 -3.73
N HIS A 159 2.63 11.69 -4.24
CA HIS A 159 2.67 10.23 -4.05
C HIS A 159 2.85 9.83 -2.59
N THR A 160 3.70 10.57 -1.85
CA THR A 160 3.92 10.36 -0.42
C THR A 160 2.65 10.63 0.38
N ARG A 161 1.91 11.70 0.04
CA ARG A 161 0.63 12.03 0.67
C ARG A 161 -0.42 10.95 0.42
N GLN A 162 -0.59 10.54 -0.83
CA GLN A 162 -1.50 9.44 -1.18
C GLN A 162 -1.16 8.15 -0.45
N LEU A 163 0.13 7.84 -0.28
CA LEU A 163 0.57 6.65 0.46
C LEU A 163 0.15 6.71 1.93
N ARG A 164 0.28 7.87 2.58
CA ARG A 164 -0.14 8.10 3.97
C ARG A 164 -1.66 8.00 4.12
N GLU A 165 -2.42 8.58 3.19
CA GLU A 165 -3.88 8.47 3.19
C GLU A 165 -4.35 7.01 3.07
N ARG A 166 -3.71 6.24 2.18
CA ARG A 166 -4.00 4.81 2.04
C ARG A 166 -3.60 4.01 3.29
N TRP A 167 -2.46 4.34 3.88
CA TRP A 167 -2.02 3.74 5.14
C TRP A 167 -3.04 3.96 6.26
N ALA A 168 -3.59 5.17 6.37
CA ALA A 168 -4.62 5.47 7.36
C ALA A 168 -5.85 4.55 7.23
N ARG A 169 -6.29 4.26 5.99
CA ARG A 169 -7.43 3.34 5.74
C ARG A 169 -7.13 1.92 6.16
N VAL A 170 -5.91 1.44 5.90
CA VAL A 170 -5.47 0.10 6.35
C VAL A 170 -5.44 0.05 7.87
N ALA A 171 -4.83 1.04 8.52
CA ALA A 171 -4.71 1.11 9.97
C ALA A 171 -6.10 1.18 10.64
N GLU A 172 -7.03 1.96 10.09
CA GLU A 172 -8.41 2.02 10.56
C GLU A 172 -9.11 0.65 10.42
N SER A 173 -8.97 -0.02 9.27
CA SER A 173 -9.57 -1.33 9.07
C SER A 173 -8.98 -2.39 9.99
N TYR A 174 -7.67 -2.34 10.26
CA TYR A 174 -7.02 -3.24 11.20
C TYR A 174 -7.51 -3.00 12.62
N ALA A 175 -7.61 -1.74 13.06
CA ALA A 175 -8.11 -1.38 14.39
C ALA A 175 -9.55 -1.88 14.61
N LYS A 176 -10.42 -1.77 13.60
CA LYS A 176 -11.79 -2.33 13.65
C LYS A 176 -11.77 -3.84 13.85
N VAL A 177 -10.98 -4.55 13.06
CA VAL A 177 -10.85 -6.01 13.18
C VAL A 177 -10.31 -6.41 14.55
N MET A 178 -9.29 -5.71 15.05
CA MET A 178 -8.72 -5.96 16.38
C MET A 178 -9.75 -5.75 17.49
N ALA A 179 -10.53 -4.68 17.43
CA ALA A 179 -11.61 -4.44 18.39
C ALA A 179 -12.65 -5.57 18.35
N ASP A 180 -13.10 -5.97 17.16
CA ASP A 180 -14.09 -7.03 16.95
C ASP A 180 -13.64 -8.43 17.39
N VAL A 181 -12.33 -8.65 17.50
CA VAL A 181 -11.75 -9.92 18.00
C VAL A 181 -11.62 -9.91 19.52
N ASN A 182 -11.41 -8.73 20.13
CA ASN A 182 -11.25 -8.56 21.58
C ASN A 182 -12.58 -8.36 22.34
N THR A 183 -13.73 -8.46 21.66
CA THR A 183 -15.08 -8.27 22.23
C THR A 183 -15.86 -9.58 22.23
#